data_AF-A0A9Y1FL18-F1
#
_entry.id   AF-A0A9Y1FL18-F1
#
_cell.length_a   1.000
_cell.length_b   1.000
_cell.length_c   1.000
_cell.angle_alpha   90.00
_cell.angle_beta   90.00
_cell.angle_gamma   90.00
#
_symmetry.space_group_name_H-M   'P 1'
#
loop_
_entity.id
_entity.type
_entity.pdbx_description
1 polymer ?
#
loop_
_entity_poly.entity_id
_entity_poly.type
_entity_poly.pdbx_seq_one_letter_code
_entity_poly.pdbx_strand_id
1 'polypeptide(L)'
;MVFITNENTFRTEKENELGFEQFLIKKPSVFRWIIVFLITLGSNLLWVALTEIPLMLLLFVVGGVITISIFFWSVTGQWSVRILVLKNIERISVGKMGFFLKYSMKFLGMHFDKNNKYFLERTSYFRDYNNIKELFYDRLLDPVSSSLGLGFLIITFVKPFITTVPQAMIIANFVLLTTPLLAGFIIPFYWIIKDSRIRYINEKNDIFKAEENIKKSTLNKFLGFSGFVAGINFLLESLPEHPAFAKVNSTLVLFILSVIVLLFISLIVAGINLFVATVYLTTKHQKLVNELRNKITNFIPVGETNVLLNDERKSEVNFQR
;
A
#
# COMPACT_ATOMS: atom_id res chain seq x y z
N MET A 1 16.48 -26.90 5.70
CA MET A 1 16.70 -26.78 7.15
C MET A 1 16.93 -25.30 7.42
N VAL A 2 16.19 -24.69 8.35
CA VAL A 2 16.32 -23.25 8.66
C VAL A 2 17.35 -23.11 9.78
N PHE A 3 18.44 -22.39 9.53
CA PHE A 3 19.40 -22.04 10.58
C PHE A 3 18.91 -20.77 11.27
N ILE A 4 18.40 -20.90 12.49
CA ILE A 4 18.15 -19.76 13.38
C ILE A 4 19.36 -19.66 14.28
N THR A 5 20.27 -18.73 14.02
CA THR A 5 21.36 -18.41 14.95
C THR A 5 20.74 -17.75 16.18
N ASN A 6 20.78 -18.45 17.30
CA ASN A 6 20.23 -18.02 18.57
C ASN A 6 21.34 -17.34 19.38
N GLU A 7 21.76 -16.14 18.97
CA GLU A 7 22.79 -15.37 19.68
C GLU A 7 22.14 -14.50 20.76
N ASN A 8 21.84 -15.12 21.89
CA ASN A 8 21.44 -14.44 23.12
C ASN A 8 22.53 -14.55 24.19
N THR A 9 23.78 -14.26 23.83
CA THR A 9 24.86 -13.99 24.79
C THR A 9 26.04 -13.43 24.03
N PHE A 10 26.23 -12.11 24.09
CA PHE A 10 27.51 -11.40 24.30
C PHE A 10 27.36 -9.96 23.79
N ARG A 11 26.99 -9.05 24.70
CA ARG A 11 27.26 -7.62 24.53
C ARG A 11 28.76 -7.41 24.73
N THR A 12 29.48 -7.05 23.67
CA THR A 12 30.58 -6.05 23.67
C THR A 12 31.08 -5.77 22.24
N GLU A 13 30.80 -4.56 21.75
CA GLU A 13 31.66 -3.71 20.89
C GLU A 13 32.31 -4.24 19.59
N LYS A 14 31.91 -5.38 19.00
CA LYS A 14 32.54 -5.84 17.75
C LYS A 14 31.61 -6.37 16.64
N GLU A 15 30.35 -5.97 16.59
CA GLU A 15 29.41 -6.32 15.51
C GLU A 15 29.16 -5.17 14.52
N ASN A 16 30.22 -4.64 13.89
CA ASN A 16 30.09 -3.75 12.74
C ASN A 16 30.50 -4.39 11.41
N GLU A 17 30.85 -5.69 11.35
CA GLU A 17 31.41 -6.27 10.12
C GLU A 17 30.76 -7.58 9.63
N LEU A 18 29.63 -8.04 10.19
CA LEU A 18 28.84 -9.13 9.58
C LEU A 18 27.34 -8.79 9.46
N GLY A 19 27.03 -7.94 8.47
CA GLY A 19 26.00 -8.30 7.48
C GLY A 19 24.54 -7.89 7.70
N PHE A 20 24.19 -6.93 8.55
CA PHE A 20 22.80 -6.42 8.57
C PHE A 20 22.57 -5.40 7.43
N GLU A 21 22.02 -5.85 6.31
CA GLU A 21 21.81 -4.97 5.16
C GLU A 21 20.73 -3.92 5.41
N GLN A 22 21.01 -2.68 5.00
CA GLN A 22 20.05 -1.60 4.99
C GLN A 22 19.20 -1.62 3.72
N PHE A 23 17.91 -1.36 3.88
CA PHE A 23 17.02 -1.14 2.74
C PHE A 23 17.48 0.11 1.97
N LEU A 24 17.66 -0.03 0.66
CA LEU A 24 18.16 1.00 -0.23
C LEU A 24 17.19 1.23 -1.39
N ILE A 25 17.00 2.51 -1.72
CA ILE A 25 16.20 2.94 -2.87
C ILE A 25 17.12 3.68 -3.85
N LYS A 26 17.20 3.18 -5.08
CA LYS A 26 17.75 3.97 -6.18
C LYS A 26 16.71 4.96 -6.65
N LYS A 27 17.02 6.25 -6.47
CA LYS A 27 16.12 7.35 -6.83
C LYS A 27 15.84 7.34 -8.34
N PRO A 28 14.62 7.71 -8.75
CA PRO A 28 14.28 7.84 -10.16
C PRO A 28 15.12 8.95 -10.81
N SER A 29 15.52 8.73 -12.05
CA SER A 29 16.24 9.72 -12.87
C SER A 29 15.37 10.96 -13.13
N VAL A 30 16.00 12.07 -13.55
CA VAL A 30 15.30 13.31 -13.92
C VAL A 30 14.25 13.03 -15.00
N PHE A 31 14.59 12.22 -16.01
CA PHE A 31 13.66 11.81 -17.05
C PHE A 31 12.42 11.07 -16.50
N ARG A 32 12.60 10.22 -15.49
CA ARG A 32 11.49 9.53 -14.82
C ARG A 32 10.60 10.49 -14.05
N TRP A 33 11.18 11.49 -13.39
CA TRP A 33 10.41 12.56 -12.74
C TRP A 33 9.59 13.36 -13.75
N ILE A 34 10.15 13.66 -14.92
CA ILE A 34 9.42 14.32 -16.02
C ILE A 34 8.23 13.45 -16.45
N ILE A 35 8.42 12.15 -16.64
CA ILE A 35 7.31 11.24 -16.99
C ILE A 35 6.22 11.24 -15.90
N VAL A 36 6.59 11.11 -14.63
CA VAL A 36 5.62 11.12 -13.52
C VAL A 36 4.84 12.45 -13.51
N PHE A 37 5.52 13.57 -13.71
CA PHE A 37 4.90 14.88 -13.79
C PHE A 37 3.94 14.99 -14.98
N LEU A 38 4.35 14.55 -16.17
CA LEU A 38 3.53 14.58 -17.39
C LEU A 38 2.29 13.69 -17.25
N ILE A 39 2.41 12.49 -16.67
CA ILE A 39 1.27 11.61 -16.41
C ILE A 39 0.29 12.28 -15.44
N THR A 40 0.82 12.89 -14.37
CA THR A 40 0.01 13.61 -13.37
C THR A 40 -0.70 14.80 -14.03
N LEU A 41 0.01 15.60 -14.81
CA LEU A 41 -0.55 16.74 -15.52
C LEU A 41 -1.61 16.30 -16.53
N GLY A 42 -1.33 15.31 -17.37
CA GLY A 42 -2.27 14.76 -18.35
C GLY A 42 -3.54 14.21 -17.69
N SER A 43 -3.40 13.54 -16.55
CA SER A 43 -4.53 13.04 -15.74
C SER A 43 -5.41 14.18 -15.22
N ASN A 44 -4.82 15.30 -14.80
CA ASN A 44 -5.56 16.47 -14.33
C ASN A 44 -6.18 17.27 -15.49
N LEU A 45 -5.51 17.35 -16.65
CA LEU A 45 -6.09 17.96 -17.85
C LEU A 45 -7.30 17.16 -18.34
N LEU A 46 -7.22 15.83 -18.29
CA LEU A 46 -8.36 14.95 -18.56
C LEU A 46 -9.51 15.24 -17.60
N TRP A 47 -9.23 15.49 -16.32
CA TRP A 47 -10.26 15.92 -15.36
C TRP A 47 -10.92 17.22 -15.78
N VAL A 48 -10.14 18.27 -16.08
CA VAL A 48 -10.68 19.57 -16.55
C VAL A 48 -11.61 19.39 -17.73
N ALA A 49 -11.19 18.57 -18.72
CA ALA A 49 -11.98 18.30 -19.90
C ALA A 49 -13.32 17.61 -19.59
N LEU A 50 -13.39 16.84 -18.51
CA LEU A 50 -14.57 16.06 -18.12
C LEU A 50 -15.52 16.80 -17.16
N THR A 51 -15.03 17.77 -16.38
CA THR A 51 -15.85 18.43 -15.35
C THR A 51 -16.06 19.92 -15.56
N GLU A 52 -15.48 20.50 -16.62
CA GLU A 52 -15.54 21.94 -16.94
C GLU A 52 -15.05 22.85 -15.80
N ILE A 53 -14.32 22.30 -14.82
CA ILE A 53 -13.77 23.04 -13.68
C ILE A 53 -12.61 23.90 -14.21
N PRO A 54 -12.54 25.21 -13.87
CA PRO A 54 -11.44 26.06 -14.29
C PRO A 54 -10.08 25.46 -13.92
N LEU A 55 -9.17 25.38 -14.90
CA LEU A 55 -7.86 24.72 -14.74
C LEU A 55 -7.09 25.25 -13.52
N MET A 56 -7.08 26.56 -13.30
CA MET A 56 -6.38 27.18 -12.16
C MET A 56 -6.95 26.72 -10.81
N LEU A 57 -8.28 26.60 -10.70
CA LEU A 57 -8.93 26.12 -9.48
C LEU A 57 -8.59 24.63 -9.26
N LEU A 58 -8.66 23.82 -10.31
CA LEU A 58 -8.30 22.41 -10.23
C LEU A 58 -6.84 22.22 -9.80
N LEU A 59 -5.90 22.93 -10.43
CA LEU A 59 -4.47 22.84 -10.10
C LEU A 59 -4.20 23.24 -8.64
N PHE A 60 -4.90 24.26 -8.13
CA PHE A 60 -4.79 24.66 -6.73
C PHE A 60 -5.29 23.56 -5.78
N VAL A 61 -6.47 22.99 -6.04
CA VAL A 61 -7.05 21.93 -5.21
C VAL A 61 -6.21 20.66 -5.28
N VAL A 62 -5.82 20.22 -6.48
CA VAL A 62 -4.96 19.04 -6.69
C VAL A 62 -3.61 19.24 -6.03
N GLY A 63 -2.98 20.41 -6.18
CA GLY A 63 -1.72 20.74 -5.53
C GLY A 63 -1.82 20.69 -4.00
N GLY A 64 -2.92 21.21 -3.46
CA GLY A 64 -3.26 21.10 -2.03
C GLY A 64 -3.40 19.65 -1.58
N VAL A 65 -4.20 18.85 -2.31
CA VAL A 65 -4.42 17.43 -2.00
C VAL A 65 -3.11 16.64 -2.07
N ILE A 66 -2.29 16.85 -3.09
CA ILE A 66 -0.97 16.20 -3.22
C ILE A 66 -0.09 16.56 -2.02
N THR A 67 -0.01 17.83 -1.68
CA THR A 67 0.84 18.32 -0.59
C THR A 67 0.40 17.75 0.76
N ILE A 68 -0.90 17.83 1.05
CA ILE A 68 -1.48 17.29 2.29
C ILE A 68 -1.33 15.76 2.30
N SER A 69 -1.47 15.07 1.16
CA SER A 69 -1.27 13.62 1.07
C SER A 69 0.16 13.23 1.38
N ILE A 70 1.16 13.90 0.81
CA ILE A 70 2.57 13.63 1.11
C ILE A 70 2.86 13.81 2.60
N PHE A 71 2.35 14.90 3.19
CA PHE A 71 2.48 15.16 4.62
C PHE A 71 1.81 14.05 5.45
N PHE A 72 0.56 13.73 5.14
CA PHE A 72 -0.21 12.71 5.86
C PHE A 72 0.43 11.33 5.75
N TRP A 73 0.90 10.92 4.56
CA TRP A 73 1.62 9.66 4.36
C TRP A 73 2.91 9.60 5.18
N SER A 74 3.63 10.73 5.29
CA SER A 74 4.81 10.82 6.14
C SER A 74 4.47 10.64 7.62
N VAL A 75 3.39 11.28 8.09
CA VAL A 75 2.93 11.17 9.49
C VAL A 75 2.47 9.75 9.79
N THR A 76 1.63 9.16 8.92
CA THR A 76 1.16 7.77 9.07
C THR A 76 2.33 6.79 9.01
N GLY A 77 3.31 7.00 8.14
CA GLY A 77 4.51 6.16 8.07
C GLY A 77 5.28 6.14 9.39
N GLN A 78 5.49 7.30 10.01
CA GLN A 78 6.13 7.39 11.34
C GLN A 78 5.27 6.73 12.43
N TRP A 79 3.97 6.95 12.40
CA TRP A 79 3.01 6.36 13.32
C TRP A 79 2.99 4.83 13.22
N SER A 80 3.08 4.30 11.99
CA SER A 80 3.17 2.86 11.67
C SER A 80 4.34 2.20 12.35
N VAL A 81 5.54 2.78 12.22
CA VAL A 81 6.76 2.30 12.88
C VAL A 81 6.58 2.28 14.40
N ARG A 82 6.15 3.41 14.98
CA ARG A 82 6.11 3.59 16.44
C ARG A 82 5.01 2.79 17.15
N ILE A 83 3.79 2.82 16.64
CA ILE A 83 2.61 2.38 17.40
C ILE A 83 2.11 1.00 16.95
N LEU A 84 2.22 0.69 15.66
CA LEU A 84 1.59 -0.53 15.12
C LEU A 84 2.56 -1.70 15.03
N VAL A 85 3.81 -1.47 14.66
CA VAL A 85 4.78 -2.58 14.52
C VAL A 85 5.57 -2.79 15.81
N LEU A 86 6.27 -1.76 16.31
CA LEU A 86 7.15 -1.91 17.47
C LEU A 86 6.37 -2.29 18.73
N LYS A 87 5.32 -1.55 19.09
CA LYS A 87 4.50 -1.89 20.27
C LYS A 87 3.82 -3.25 20.15
N ASN A 88 3.54 -3.75 18.93
CA ASN A 88 2.90 -5.05 18.78
C ASN A 88 3.91 -6.18 18.95
N ILE A 89 5.07 -6.07 18.30
CA ILE A 89 6.18 -7.02 18.46
C ILE A 89 6.70 -7.04 19.91
N GLU A 90 6.89 -5.87 20.52
CA GLU A 90 7.25 -5.74 21.94
C GLU A 90 6.17 -6.35 22.86
N ARG A 91 4.88 -6.28 22.51
CA ARG A 91 3.82 -6.88 23.34
C ARG A 91 3.59 -8.36 23.10
N ILE A 92 4.10 -8.94 22.01
CA ILE A 92 4.22 -10.40 21.89
C ILE A 92 5.15 -10.90 22.99
N SER A 93 6.26 -10.20 23.28
CA SER A 93 7.18 -10.59 24.34
C SER A 93 6.68 -10.29 25.77
N VAL A 94 5.86 -9.23 25.97
CA VAL A 94 5.43 -8.79 27.33
C VAL A 94 3.95 -9.12 27.67
N GLY A 95 3.16 -9.63 26.72
CA GLY A 95 1.96 -10.43 27.04
C GLY A 95 0.58 -9.75 27.08
N LYS A 96 0.40 -8.43 27.04
CA LYS A 96 -0.95 -7.79 27.11
C LYS A 96 -1.24 -6.76 26.01
N MET A 97 -2.38 -6.90 25.34
CA MET A 97 -2.86 -5.99 24.29
C MET A 97 -4.28 -5.50 24.60
N GLY A 98 -4.50 -4.18 24.57
CA GLY A 98 -5.82 -3.58 24.81
C GLY A 98 -6.84 -3.90 23.71
N PHE A 99 -8.12 -3.98 24.08
CA PHE A 99 -9.22 -4.42 23.22
C PHE A 99 -9.32 -3.65 21.90
N PHE A 100 -9.42 -2.32 21.94
CA PHE A 100 -9.54 -1.48 20.73
C PHE A 100 -8.37 -1.66 19.76
N LEU A 101 -7.15 -1.75 20.29
CA LEU A 101 -5.95 -1.94 19.50
C LEU A 101 -5.93 -3.35 18.86
N LYS A 102 -6.41 -4.37 19.56
CA LYS A 102 -6.48 -5.74 19.03
C LYS A 102 -7.43 -5.83 17.83
N TYR A 103 -8.61 -5.23 17.92
CA TYR A 103 -9.59 -5.27 16.83
C TYR A 103 -9.18 -4.42 15.64
N SER A 104 -8.65 -3.22 15.84
CA SER A 104 -8.15 -2.39 14.74
C SER A 104 -6.99 -3.07 14.01
N MET A 105 -6.08 -3.72 14.75
CA MET A 105 -5.00 -4.50 14.15
C MET A 105 -5.50 -5.73 13.41
N LYS A 106 -6.49 -6.46 13.94
CA LYS A 106 -7.09 -7.60 13.22
C LYS A 106 -7.80 -7.16 11.93
N PHE A 107 -8.54 -6.05 11.98
CA PHE A 107 -9.24 -5.48 10.83
C PHE A 107 -8.28 -5.11 9.69
N LEU A 108 -7.13 -4.52 10.04
CA LEU A 108 -6.08 -4.14 9.11
C LEU A 108 -5.15 -5.31 8.73
N GLY A 109 -5.36 -6.53 9.26
CA GLY A 109 -4.52 -7.71 9.02
C GLY A 109 -3.13 -7.66 9.66
N MET A 110 -2.98 -6.85 10.71
CA MET A 110 -1.73 -6.50 11.39
C MET A 110 -1.59 -7.26 12.72
N HIS A 111 -2.32 -8.36 12.89
CA HIS A 111 -2.23 -9.18 14.08
C HIS A 111 -1.04 -10.13 13.96
N PHE A 112 -0.05 -9.94 14.82
CA PHE A 112 1.04 -10.88 14.99
C PHE A 112 0.60 -11.92 16.02
N ASP A 113 0.56 -13.18 15.59
CA ASP A 113 0.11 -14.28 16.41
C ASP A 113 1.24 -14.73 17.33
N LYS A 114 1.00 -14.77 18.64
CA LYS A 114 2.01 -15.18 19.62
C LYS A 114 2.49 -16.62 19.43
N ASN A 115 1.71 -17.45 18.76
CA ASN A 115 2.06 -18.84 18.49
C ASN A 115 3.10 -18.98 17.36
N ASN A 116 3.25 -17.96 16.51
CA ASN A 116 4.20 -17.97 15.41
C ASN A 116 5.58 -17.44 15.84
N LYS A 117 6.64 -18.04 15.31
CA LYS A 117 8.02 -17.57 15.53
C LYS A 117 8.38 -16.53 14.46
N TYR A 118 8.49 -15.27 14.85
CA TYR A 118 8.86 -14.17 13.96
C TYR A 118 10.37 -14.00 13.87
N PHE A 119 10.87 -13.65 12.68
CA PHE A 119 12.27 -13.28 12.46
C PHE A 119 12.37 -12.20 11.38
N LEU A 120 13.49 -11.47 11.38
CA LEU A 120 13.80 -10.44 10.38
C LEU A 120 14.77 -11.01 9.34
N GLU A 121 14.45 -10.92 8.05
CA GLU A 121 15.42 -11.33 7.00
C GLU A 121 16.67 -10.43 7.02
N ARG A 122 17.85 -11.06 7.11
CA ARG A 122 19.15 -10.38 7.07
C ARG A 122 19.30 -9.56 5.80
N THR A 123 19.08 -10.20 4.65
CA THR A 123 19.12 -9.53 3.34
C THR A 123 17.99 -8.50 3.23
N SER A 124 18.35 -7.30 2.82
CA SER A 124 17.37 -6.25 2.53
C SER A 124 17.09 -6.21 1.03
N TYR A 125 15.93 -5.67 0.64
CA TYR A 125 15.63 -5.51 -0.79
C TYR A 125 16.23 -4.20 -1.31
N PHE A 126 17.11 -4.28 -2.31
CA PHE A 126 17.46 -3.11 -3.12
C PHE A 126 16.34 -2.86 -4.14
N ARG A 127 15.81 -1.64 -4.16
CA ARG A 127 14.71 -1.26 -5.05
C ARG A 127 15.15 -0.22 -6.07
N ASP A 128 14.94 -0.50 -7.36
CA ASP A 128 15.28 0.40 -8.46
C ASP A 128 14.03 1.05 -9.06
N TYR A 129 13.78 2.31 -8.69
CA TYR A 129 12.65 3.06 -9.26
C TYR A 129 12.87 3.54 -10.69
N ASN A 130 14.01 3.23 -11.31
CA ASN A 130 14.14 3.35 -12.76
C ASN A 130 13.49 2.17 -13.50
N ASN A 131 13.25 1.06 -12.81
CA ASN A 131 12.51 -0.09 -13.33
C ASN A 131 11.00 0.19 -13.28
N ILE A 132 10.38 0.23 -14.47
CA ILE A 132 8.95 0.50 -14.65
C ILE A 132 8.10 -0.53 -13.90
N LYS A 133 8.50 -1.81 -13.92
CA LYS A 133 7.74 -2.87 -13.26
C LYS A 133 7.71 -2.65 -11.75
N GLU A 134 8.83 -2.30 -11.15
CA GLU A 134 8.90 -2.06 -9.70
C GLU A 134 8.14 -0.80 -9.26
N LEU A 135 8.09 0.24 -10.11
CA LEU A 135 7.39 1.48 -9.81
C LEU A 135 5.88 1.36 -10.06
N PHE A 136 5.47 0.83 -11.22
CA PHE A 136 4.06 0.79 -11.61
C PHE A 136 3.36 -0.47 -11.07
N TYR A 137 3.89 -1.66 -11.30
CA TYR A 137 3.20 -2.89 -10.93
C TYR A 137 3.23 -3.12 -9.41
N ASP A 138 4.39 -2.96 -8.78
CA ASP A 138 4.56 -3.30 -7.36
C ASP A 138 4.14 -2.19 -6.38
N ARG A 139 3.99 -0.95 -6.87
CA ARG A 139 3.76 0.24 -6.04
C ARG A 139 2.64 1.15 -6.48
N LEU A 140 2.17 1.14 -7.73
CA LEU A 140 1.06 2.00 -8.12
C LEU A 140 -0.30 1.31 -7.97
N LEU A 141 -0.38 0.02 -8.27
CA LEU A 141 -1.64 -0.71 -8.25
C LEU A 141 -2.30 -0.72 -6.86
N ASP A 142 -1.51 -0.93 -5.80
CA ASP A 142 -2.02 -0.97 -4.42
C ASP A 142 -2.68 0.38 -4.00
N PRO A 143 -2.02 1.54 -4.14
CA PRO A 143 -2.64 2.84 -3.88
C PRO A 143 -3.85 3.14 -4.77
N VAL A 144 -3.76 2.87 -6.07
CA VAL A 144 -4.86 3.18 -7.00
C VAL A 144 -6.09 2.36 -6.69
N SER A 145 -5.93 1.05 -6.50
CA SER A 145 -7.03 0.17 -6.12
C SER A 145 -7.62 0.56 -4.77
N SER A 146 -6.78 0.93 -3.80
CA SER A 146 -7.25 1.36 -2.47
C SER A 146 -8.00 2.68 -2.53
N SER A 147 -7.50 3.65 -3.31
CA SER A 147 -8.15 4.95 -3.50
C SER A 147 -9.49 4.82 -4.21
N LEU A 148 -9.58 4.04 -5.29
CA LEU A 148 -10.84 3.77 -5.98
C LEU A 148 -11.83 3.05 -5.06
N GLY A 149 -11.36 2.03 -4.33
CA GLY A 149 -12.18 1.28 -3.39
C GLY A 149 -12.76 2.12 -2.28
N LEU A 150 -11.90 2.88 -1.58
CA LEU A 150 -12.34 3.82 -0.56
C LEU A 150 -13.26 4.88 -1.13
N GLY A 151 -12.95 5.40 -2.32
CA GLY A 151 -13.73 6.45 -2.97
C GLY A 151 -15.15 6.02 -3.24
N PHE A 152 -15.34 4.90 -3.94
CA PHE A 152 -16.68 4.42 -4.27
C PHE A 152 -17.45 3.89 -3.06
N LEU A 153 -16.77 3.33 -2.05
CA LEU A 153 -17.43 3.01 -0.79
C LEU A 153 -17.98 4.26 -0.10
N ILE A 154 -17.16 5.31 0.02
CA ILE A 154 -17.60 6.59 0.61
C ILE A 154 -18.75 7.17 -0.20
N ILE A 155 -18.64 7.19 -1.54
CA ILE A 155 -19.71 7.65 -2.42
C ILE A 155 -21.01 6.88 -2.16
N THR A 156 -20.93 5.55 -2.00
CA THR A 156 -22.10 4.71 -1.71
C THR A 156 -22.78 5.09 -0.39
N PHE A 157 -21.99 5.42 0.65
CA PHE A 157 -22.53 5.86 1.94
C PHE A 157 -23.02 7.31 1.94
N VAL A 158 -22.43 8.18 1.12
CA VAL A 158 -22.81 9.60 1.04
C VAL A 158 -24.00 9.82 0.11
N LYS A 159 -24.15 9.00 -0.94
CA LYS A 159 -25.20 9.11 -1.96
C LYS A 159 -26.63 9.25 -1.40
N PRO A 160 -27.06 8.49 -0.37
CA PRO A 160 -28.41 8.64 0.20
C PRO A 160 -28.73 10.03 0.76
N PHE A 161 -27.71 10.83 1.08
CA PHE A 161 -27.86 12.18 1.61
C PHE A 161 -27.90 13.26 0.52
N ILE A 162 -27.81 12.86 -0.76
CA ILE A 162 -27.74 13.76 -1.90
C ILE A 162 -29.09 13.76 -2.62
N THR A 163 -29.63 14.95 -2.87
CA THR A 163 -30.98 15.12 -3.43
C THR A 163 -31.00 15.32 -4.94
N THR A 164 -29.85 15.61 -5.56
CA THR A 164 -29.76 15.86 -7.01
C THR A 164 -28.54 15.19 -7.64
N VAL A 165 -28.67 14.80 -8.90
CA VAL A 165 -27.63 14.14 -9.71
C VAL A 165 -26.38 15.02 -9.90
N PRO A 166 -26.51 16.33 -10.21
CA PRO A 166 -25.33 17.18 -10.33
C PRO A 166 -24.54 17.27 -9.02
N GLN A 167 -25.23 17.34 -7.87
CA GLN A 167 -24.57 17.31 -6.56
C GLN A 167 -23.88 15.97 -6.32
N ALA A 168 -24.49 14.86 -6.72
CA ALA A 168 -23.90 13.53 -6.57
C ALA A 168 -22.60 13.38 -7.37
N MET A 169 -22.57 13.88 -8.59
CA MET A 169 -21.36 13.87 -9.43
C MET A 169 -20.28 14.80 -8.89
N ILE A 170 -20.63 16.00 -8.40
CA ILE A 170 -19.67 16.93 -7.78
C ILE A 170 -19.06 16.31 -6.52
N ILE A 171 -19.88 15.77 -5.63
CA ILE A 171 -19.40 15.12 -4.39
C ILE A 171 -18.55 13.90 -4.72
N ALA A 172 -18.96 13.07 -5.69
CA ALA A 172 -18.16 11.94 -6.14
C ALA A 172 -16.77 12.38 -6.64
N ASN A 173 -16.70 13.46 -7.40
CA ASN A 173 -15.44 14.04 -7.87
C ASN A 173 -14.55 14.50 -6.70
N PHE A 174 -15.10 15.22 -5.72
CA PHE A 174 -14.32 15.64 -4.54
C PHE A 174 -13.85 14.45 -3.68
N VAL A 175 -14.71 13.45 -3.49
CA VAL A 175 -14.35 12.23 -2.75
C VAL A 175 -13.22 11.51 -3.48
N LEU A 176 -13.35 11.25 -4.79
CA LEU A 176 -12.32 10.59 -5.57
C LEU A 176 -11.01 11.37 -5.58
N LEU A 177 -11.06 12.70 -5.65
CA LEU A 177 -9.87 13.55 -5.59
C LEU A 177 -9.13 13.41 -4.26
N THR A 178 -9.86 13.32 -3.16
CA THR A 178 -9.30 13.30 -1.80
C THR A 178 -8.92 11.89 -1.33
N THR A 179 -9.32 10.83 -2.03
CA THR A 179 -9.00 9.44 -1.66
C THR A 179 -7.51 9.09 -1.52
N PRO A 180 -6.54 9.74 -2.19
CA PRO A 180 -5.11 9.53 -1.89
C PRO A 180 -4.74 9.87 -0.44
N LEU A 181 -5.45 10.81 0.21
CA LEU A 181 -5.28 11.09 1.64
C LEU A 181 -5.65 9.87 2.48
N LEU A 182 -6.79 9.26 2.16
CA LEU A 182 -7.34 8.12 2.89
C LEU A 182 -6.51 6.85 2.66
N ALA A 183 -6.06 6.61 1.42
CA ALA A 183 -5.11 5.55 1.12
C ALA A 183 -3.80 5.71 1.93
N GLY A 184 -3.45 6.94 2.31
CA GLY A 184 -2.33 7.26 3.18
C GLY A 184 -2.37 6.64 4.57
N PHE A 185 -3.52 6.13 5.02
CA PHE A 185 -3.60 5.37 6.28
C PHE A 185 -3.07 3.94 6.15
N ILE A 186 -3.24 3.32 4.98
CA ILE A 186 -3.02 1.88 4.76
C ILE A 186 -1.71 1.64 4.01
N ILE A 187 -1.46 2.43 2.96
CA ILE A 187 -0.37 2.20 2.00
C ILE A 187 1.02 2.35 2.65
N PRO A 188 1.36 3.47 3.34
CA PRO A 188 2.64 3.60 4.03
C PRO A 188 2.91 2.44 4.98
N PHE A 189 1.89 2.04 5.74
CA PHE A 189 1.99 0.94 6.70
C PHE A 189 2.35 -0.38 6.02
N TYR A 190 1.54 -0.78 5.03
CA TYR A 190 1.73 -2.03 4.30
C TYR A 190 3.10 -2.08 3.61
N TRP A 191 3.54 -0.97 3.02
CA TRP A 191 4.85 -0.88 2.40
C TRP A 191 5.99 -1.02 3.39
N ILE A 192 5.89 -0.38 4.56
CA ILE A 192 6.92 -0.48 5.59
C ILE A 192 7.08 -1.93 6.06
N ILE A 193 5.99 -2.66 6.27
CA ILE A 193 6.08 -4.09 6.63
C ILE A 193 6.66 -4.92 5.49
N LYS A 194 6.12 -4.76 4.27
CA LYS A 194 6.58 -5.49 3.08
C LYS A 194 8.09 -5.35 2.86
N ASP A 195 8.62 -4.13 3.00
CA ASP A 195 10.02 -3.86 2.75
C ASP A 195 10.93 -4.08 3.96
N SER A 196 10.38 -4.09 5.18
CA SER A 196 11.15 -4.50 6.36
C SER A 196 11.54 -5.97 6.32
N ARG A 197 10.79 -6.80 5.57
CA ARG A 197 11.01 -8.25 5.40
C ARG A 197 10.91 -9.05 6.68
N ILE A 198 9.87 -8.77 7.45
CA ILE A 198 9.51 -9.59 8.61
C ILE A 198 8.86 -10.89 8.10
N ARG A 199 9.34 -12.01 8.62
CA ARG A 199 8.84 -13.36 8.32
C ARG A 199 8.36 -14.05 9.57
N TYR A 200 7.58 -15.10 9.40
CA TYR A 200 7.21 -15.98 10.50
C TYR A 200 7.17 -17.44 10.09
N ILE A 201 7.45 -18.29 11.05
CA ILE A 201 7.32 -19.74 10.95
C ILE A 201 6.04 -20.13 11.68
N ASN A 202 5.14 -20.82 10.98
CA ASN A 202 3.89 -21.32 11.58
C ASN A 202 4.12 -22.60 12.40
N GLU A 203 3.06 -23.10 13.04
CA GLU A 203 3.09 -24.38 13.79
C GLU A 203 3.47 -25.60 12.92
N LYS A 204 3.31 -25.51 11.59
CA LYS A 204 3.66 -26.55 10.62
C LYS A 204 5.09 -26.42 10.06
N ASN A 205 5.88 -25.48 10.57
CA ASN A 205 7.22 -25.13 10.08
C ASN A 205 7.30 -24.55 8.65
N ASP A 206 6.18 -24.04 8.13
CA ASP A 206 6.14 -23.29 6.89
C ASP A 206 6.56 -21.82 7.13
N ILE A 207 7.31 -21.27 6.18
CA ILE A 207 7.77 -19.87 6.23
C ILE A 207 6.76 -18.99 5.47
N PHE A 208 6.25 -17.98 6.16
CA PHE A 208 5.34 -16.99 5.59
C PHE A 208 5.85 -15.57 5.72
N LYS A 209 5.36 -14.74 4.82
CA LYS A 209 5.66 -13.31 4.77
C LYS A 209 4.67 -12.54 5.63
N ALA A 210 5.14 -11.69 6.54
CA ALA A 210 4.23 -10.95 7.43
C ALA A 210 3.26 -10.04 6.65
N GLU A 211 3.69 -9.49 5.50
CA GLU A 211 2.83 -8.67 4.65
C GLU A 211 1.65 -9.43 4.01
N GLU A 212 1.72 -10.76 3.92
CA GLU A 212 0.61 -11.56 3.38
C GLU A 212 -0.62 -11.53 4.28
N ASN A 213 -0.44 -11.37 5.59
CA ASN A 213 -1.55 -11.24 6.53
C ASN A 213 -2.32 -9.92 6.29
N ILE A 214 -1.60 -8.87 5.90
CA ILE A 214 -2.19 -7.58 5.51
C ILE A 214 -2.92 -7.71 4.17
N LYS A 215 -2.33 -8.44 3.19
CA LYS A 215 -2.99 -8.70 1.91
C LYS A 215 -4.28 -9.49 2.05
N LYS A 216 -4.30 -10.46 2.97
CA LYS A 216 -5.46 -11.30 3.26
C LYS A 216 -6.47 -10.60 4.20
N SER A 217 -6.16 -9.40 4.67
CA SER A 217 -7.00 -8.64 5.60
C SER A 217 -8.39 -8.40 5.03
N THR A 218 -9.36 -8.30 5.93
CA THR A 218 -10.75 -7.93 5.61
C THR A 218 -10.77 -6.62 4.82
N LEU A 219 -9.97 -5.62 5.24
CA LEU A 219 -9.84 -4.36 4.54
C LEU A 219 -9.43 -4.52 3.08
N ASN A 220 -8.35 -5.25 2.77
CA ASN A 220 -7.90 -5.42 1.38
C ASN A 220 -8.94 -6.14 0.50
N LYS A 221 -9.67 -7.10 1.07
CA LYS A 221 -10.78 -7.77 0.36
C LYS A 221 -11.93 -6.80 0.06
N PHE A 222 -12.21 -5.86 0.96
CA PHE A 222 -13.24 -4.82 0.79
C PHE A 222 -12.82 -3.65 -0.12
N LEU A 223 -11.53 -3.43 -0.35
CA LEU A 223 -11.07 -2.29 -1.15
C LEU A 223 -10.93 -2.61 -2.64
N GLY A 224 -10.53 -3.83 -3.01
CA GLY A 224 -10.32 -4.18 -4.42
C GLY A 224 -11.62 -4.39 -5.22
N PHE A 225 -12.31 -5.50 -4.96
CA PHE A 225 -13.44 -5.93 -5.79
C PHE A 225 -14.73 -5.15 -5.52
N SER A 226 -15.08 -4.95 -4.24
CA SER A 226 -16.27 -4.17 -3.87
C SER A 226 -16.18 -2.71 -4.29
N GLY A 227 -14.97 -2.14 -4.33
CA GLY A 227 -14.72 -0.81 -4.88
C GLY A 227 -15.12 -0.68 -6.35
N PHE A 228 -14.65 -1.63 -7.15
CA PHE A 228 -14.97 -1.69 -8.58
C PHE A 228 -16.46 -1.91 -8.84
N VAL A 229 -17.08 -2.85 -8.12
CA VAL A 229 -18.53 -3.13 -8.24
C VAL A 229 -19.37 -1.93 -7.78
N ALA A 230 -19.00 -1.28 -6.67
CA ALA A 230 -19.67 -0.06 -6.20
C ALA A 230 -19.54 1.08 -7.22
N GLY A 231 -18.38 1.22 -7.87
CA GLY A 231 -18.17 2.21 -8.92
C GLY A 231 -19.03 1.97 -10.15
N ILE A 232 -19.12 0.72 -10.62
CA ILE A 232 -20.00 0.37 -11.74
C ILE A 232 -21.47 0.64 -11.38
N ASN A 233 -21.93 0.21 -10.21
CA ASN A 233 -23.32 0.47 -9.78
C ASN A 233 -23.60 1.97 -9.69
N PHE A 234 -22.70 2.74 -9.08
CA PHE A 234 -22.84 4.19 -9.00
C PHE A 234 -22.98 4.82 -10.39
N LEU A 235 -22.14 4.42 -11.36
CA LEU A 235 -22.17 4.95 -12.72
C LEU A 235 -23.41 4.50 -13.49
N LEU A 236 -23.83 3.24 -13.35
CA LEU A 236 -25.06 2.74 -13.97
C LEU A 236 -26.31 3.51 -13.51
N GLU A 237 -26.34 3.92 -12.25
CA GLU A 237 -27.44 4.71 -11.70
C GLU A 237 -27.33 6.19 -12.09
N SER A 238 -26.11 6.76 -12.15
CA SER A 238 -25.92 8.20 -12.34
C SER A 238 -25.84 8.63 -13.80
N LEU A 239 -25.33 7.77 -14.71
CA LEU A 239 -25.19 8.12 -16.13
C LEU A 239 -26.53 8.37 -16.82
N PRO A 240 -27.59 7.55 -16.66
CA PRO A 240 -28.87 7.79 -17.32
C PRO A 240 -29.51 9.12 -16.92
N GLU A 241 -29.21 9.62 -15.72
CA GLU A 241 -29.75 10.87 -15.23
C GLU A 241 -28.94 12.10 -15.69
N HIS A 242 -27.76 11.89 -16.30
CA HIS A 242 -26.96 12.97 -16.84
C HIS A 242 -27.49 13.42 -18.22
N PRO A 243 -27.66 14.73 -18.49
CA PRO A 243 -28.27 15.23 -19.72
C PRO A 243 -27.61 14.72 -21.02
N ALA A 244 -26.29 14.53 -21.00
CA ALA A 244 -25.55 14.02 -22.15
C ALA A 244 -25.85 12.54 -22.50
N PHE A 245 -26.36 11.77 -21.54
CA PHE A 245 -26.57 10.32 -21.68
C PHE A 245 -28.04 9.90 -21.46
N ALA A 246 -28.93 10.84 -21.15
CA ALA A 246 -30.35 10.59 -20.88
C ALA A 246 -31.13 9.90 -22.02
N LYS A 247 -30.59 9.88 -23.24
CA LYS A 247 -31.18 9.20 -24.41
C LYS A 247 -30.68 7.77 -24.60
N VAL A 248 -29.74 7.30 -23.77
CA VAL A 248 -29.18 5.96 -23.86
C VAL A 248 -30.07 4.98 -23.09
N ASN A 249 -30.95 4.29 -23.80
CA ASN A 249 -31.92 3.37 -23.18
C ASN A 249 -31.43 1.91 -23.09
N SER A 250 -30.32 1.57 -23.75
CA SER A 250 -29.79 0.20 -23.73
C SER A 250 -28.92 -0.05 -22.50
N THR A 251 -29.33 -0.99 -21.65
CA THR A 251 -28.59 -1.41 -20.46
C THR A 251 -27.18 -1.87 -20.79
N LEU A 252 -26.99 -2.55 -21.93
CA LEU A 252 -25.67 -3.01 -22.37
C LEU A 252 -24.76 -1.83 -22.76
N VAL A 253 -25.31 -0.82 -23.43
CA VAL A 253 -24.55 0.39 -23.79
C VAL A 253 -24.20 1.19 -22.55
N LEU A 254 -25.13 1.34 -21.60
CA LEU A 254 -24.87 1.98 -20.31
C LEU A 254 -23.78 1.26 -19.51
N PHE A 255 -23.79 -0.07 -19.50
CA PHE A 255 -22.75 -0.85 -18.83
C PHE A 255 -21.37 -0.61 -19.45
N ILE A 256 -21.25 -0.67 -20.78
CA ILE A 256 -20.00 -0.38 -21.48
C ILE A 256 -19.52 1.04 -21.19
N LEU A 257 -20.44 2.02 -21.21
CA LEU A 257 -20.13 3.41 -20.91
C LEU A 257 -19.66 3.59 -19.46
N SER A 258 -20.31 2.95 -18.49
CA SER A 258 -19.88 2.93 -17.09
C SER A 258 -18.47 2.37 -16.93
N VAL A 259 -18.13 1.28 -17.62
CA VAL A 259 -16.78 0.72 -17.60
C VAL A 259 -15.76 1.71 -18.18
N ILE A 260 -16.07 2.34 -19.31
CA ILE A 260 -15.19 3.35 -19.93
C ILE A 260 -14.97 4.55 -19.00
N VAL A 261 -16.03 5.08 -18.40
CA VAL A 261 -15.95 6.20 -17.45
C VAL A 261 -15.15 5.80 -16.21
N LEU A 262 -15.34 4.58 -15.71
CA LEU A 262 -14.56 4.05 -14.58
C LEU A 262 -13.07 3.93 -14.91
N LEU A 263 -12.70 3.55 -16.14
CA LEU A 263 -11.32 3.53 -16.60
C LEU A 263 -10.72 4.95 -16.63
N PHE A 264 -11.47 5.96 -17.11
CA PHE A 264 -11.01 7.34 -17.06
C PHE A 264 -10.84 7.86 -15.63
N ILE A 265 -11.79 7.57 -14.73
CA ILE A 265 -11.66 7.87 -13.30
C ILE A 265 -10.42 7.20 -12.71
N SER A 266 -10.16 5.94 -13.08
CA SER A 266 -8.99 5.19 -12.63
C SER A 266 -7.68 5.84 -13.08
N LEU A 267 -7.61 6.33 -14.32
CA LEU A 267 -6.44 7.08 -14.84
C LEU A 267 -6.22 8.38 -14.07
N ILE A 268 -7.29 9.12 -13.80
CA ILE A 268 -7.24 10.37 -13.03
C ILE A 268 -6.66 10.13 -11.62
N VAL A 269 -7.22 9.14 -10.91
CA VAL A 269 -6.77 8.74 -9.57
C VAL A 269 -5.34 8.19 -9.59
N ALA A 270 -4.95 7.51 -10.67
CA ALA A 270 -3.61 6.98 -10.86
C ALA A 270 -2.54 8.07 -10.98
N GLY A 271 -2.81 9.18 -11.68
CA GLY A 271 -1.86 10.29 -11.80
C GLY A 271 -1.49 10.88 -10.43
N ILE A 272 -2.49 11.18 -9.60
CA ILE A 272 -2.27 11.76 -8.26
C ILE A 272 -1.54 10.77 -7.34
N ASN A 273 -2.00 9.51 -7.32
CA ASN A 273 -1.36 8.48 -6.50
C ASN A 273 0.08 8.20 -6.94
N LEU A 274 0.38 8.22 -8.24
CA LEU A 274 1.73 8.04 -8.76
C LEU A 274 2.67 9.12 -8.23
N PHE A 275 2.22 10.38 -8.26
CA PHE A 275 3.02 11.50 -7.77
C PHE A 275 3.26 11.40 -6.26
N VAL A 276 2.20 11.24 -5.47
CA VAL A 276 2.27 11.14 -4.00
C VAL A 276 3.14 9.95 -3.58
N ALA A 277 2.92 8.78 -4.18
CA ALA A 277 3.71 7.58 -3.93
C ALA A 277 5.19 7.79 -4.25
N THR A 278 5.50 8.36 -5.41
CA THR A 278 6.89 8.58 -5.84
C THR A 278 7.61 9.53 -4.89
N VAL A 279 6.97 10.63 -4.49
CA VAL A 279 7.56 11.57 -3.52
C VAL A 279 7.76 10.88 -2.15
N TYR A 280 6.75 10.20 -1.62
CA TYR A 280 6.85 9.50 -0.34
C TYR A 280 7.97 8.46 -0.34
N LEU A 281 8.02 7.62 -1.37
CA LEU A 281 8.99 6.54 -1.52
C LEU A 281 10.42 7.08 -1.60
N THR A 282 10.65 8.16 -2.35
CA THR A 282 11.98 8.72 -2.59
C THR A 282 12.51 9.60 -1.46
N THR A 283 11.64 10.15 -0.61
CA THR A 283 12.03 11.14 0.42
C THR A 283 11.93 10.63 1.85
N LYS A 284 10.98 9.72 2.15
CA LYS A 284 10.68 9.30 3.54
C LYS A 284 10.82 7.80 3.76
N HIS A 285 10.35 6.99 2.81
CA HIS A 285 10.16 5.55 3.01
C HIS A 285 11.43 4.81 3.44
N GLN A 286 12.56 5.03 2.75
CA GLN A 286 13.83 4.37 3.07
C GLN A 286 14.24 4.56 4.54
N LYS A 287 14.15 5.80 5.03
CA LYS A 287 14.49 6.13 6.42
C LYS A 287 13.59 5.40 7.41
N LEU A 288 12.28 5.34 7.13
CA LEU A 288 11.30 4.68 8.01
C LEU A 288 11.47 3.16 8.06
N VAL A 289 11.76 2.52 6.91
CA VAL A 289 12.03 1.08 6.86
C VAL A 289 13.29 0.72 7.64
N ASN A 290 14.37 1.49 7.45
CA ASN A 290 15.62 1.26 8.18
C ASN A 290 15.48 1.54 9.68
N GLU A 291 14.74 2.60 10.06
CA GLU A 291 14.42 2.86 11.47
C GLU A 291 13.65 1.69 12.08
N LEU A 292 12.67 1.13 11.36
CA LEU A 292 11.92 -0.02 11.83
C LEU A 292 12.80 -1.26 11.97
N ARG A 293 13.54 -1.61 10.92
CA ARG A 293 14.47 -2.76 10.89
C ARG A 293 15.43 -2.70 12.08
N ASN A 294 16.11 -1.58 12.29
CA ASN A 294 17.08 -1.39 13.37
C ASN A 294 16.47 -1.45 14.78
N LYS A 295 15.18 -1.11 14.93
CA LYS A 295 14.51 -1.18 16.24
C LYS A 295 13.97 -2.58 16.52
N ILE A 296 13.48 -3.28 15.50
CA ILE A 296 12.91 -4.62 15.59
C ILE A 296 13.97 -5.67 15.95
N THR A 297 15.22 -5.51 15.51
CA THR A 297 16.33 -6.43 15.86
C THR A 297 16.53 -6.59 17.36
N ASN A 298 16.08 -5.63 18.18
CA ASN A 298 16.12 -5.75 19.64
C ASN A 298 15.06 -6.69 20.23
N PHE A 299 14.07 -7.10 19.42
CA PHE A 299 12.90 -7.86 19.89
C PHE A 299 12.70 -9.20 19.19
N ILE A 300 13.15 -9.35 17.95
CA ILE A 300 13.09 -10.62 17.20
C ILE A 300 14.46 -10.94 16.58
N PRO A 301 14.81 -12.22 16.42
CA PRO A 301 16.08 -12.61 15.83
C PRO A 301 16.17 -12.22 14.36
N VAL A 302 17.40 -11.98 13.90
CA VAL A 302 17.75 -11.86 12.48
C VAL A 302 18.06 -13.25 11.94
N GLY A 303 17.50 -13.58 10.77
CA GLY A 303 17.69 -14.89 10.14
C GLY A 303 17.81 -14.80 8.63
N GLU A 304 18.26 -15.89 8.01
CA GLU A 304 18.32 -16.06 6.56
C GLU A 304 17.45 -17.23 6.12
N THR A 305 16.82 -17.09 4.96
CA THR A 305 16.07 -18.18 4.33
C THR A 305 16.87 -18.72 3.17
N ASN A 306 17.47 -19.90 3.34
CA ASN A 306 18.25 -20.58 2.31
C ASN A 306 17.40 -21.63 1.60
N VAL A 307 17.36 -21.56 0.27
CA VAL A 307 16.77 -22.60 -0.57
C VAL A 307 17.86 -23.61 -0.89
N LEU A 308 17.78 -24.79 -0.26
CA LEU A 308 18.66 -25.90 -0.60
C LEU A 308 18.21 -26.47 -1.97
N LEU A 309 19.02 -26.23 -3.00
CA LEU A 309 18.82 -26.88 -4.30
C LEU A 309 19.25 -28.36 -4.15
N ASN A 310 18.46 -29.26 -4.74
CA ASN A 310 18.48 -30.71 -4.49
C ASN A 310 19.83 -31.44 -4.73
N ASP A 311 20.86 -30.77 -5.24
CA ASP A 311 22.17 -31.38 -5.48
C ASP A 311 23.01 -31.55 -4.20
N GLU A 312 22.76 -30.76 -3.15
CA GLU A 312 23.46 -30.90 -1.85
C GLU A 312 22.93 -32.06 -0.99
N ARG A 313 21.72 -32.59 -1.26
CA ARG A 313 21.25 -33.81 -0.57
C ARG A 313 22.02 -35.06 -0.98
N LYS A 314 22.67 -35.07 -2.14
CA LYS A 314 23.47 -36.23 -2.59
C LYS A 314 24.86 -36.27 -1.95
N SER A 315 25.41 -35.12 -1.56
CA SER A 315 26.71 -35.07 -0.86
C SER A 315 26.58 -35.40 0.63
N GLU A 316 25.49 -35.04 1.30
CA GLU A 316 25.28 -35.41 2.71
C GLU A 316 25.00 -36.90 2.92
N VAL A 317 24.31 -37.56 1.98
CA VAL A 317 24.02 -39.01 2.07
C VAL A 317 25.27 -39.86 1.81
N ASN A 318 26.28 -39.33 1.10
CA ASN A 318 27.51 -40.05 0.79
C ASN A 318 28.61 -39.91 1.85
N PHE A 319 28.40 -39.13 2.92
CA PHE A 319 29.33 -39.03 4.06
C PHE A 319 28.97 -39.94 5.25
N GLN A 320 27.94 -40.78 5.11
CA GLN A 320 27.55 -41.80 6.09
C GLN A 320 27.68 -43.23 5.56
N ARG A 321 28.73 -43.54 4.79
CA ARG A 321 29.12 -44.92 4.49
C ARG A 321 30.52 -45.24 4.96
#